data_AF-A0A2U2C9J5-F1
#
_entry.id   AF-A0A2U2C9J5-F1
#
_cell.length_a   1.000
_cell.length_b   1.000
_cell.length_c   1.000
_cell.angle_alpha   90.00
_cell.angle_beta   90.00
_cell.angle_gamma   90.00
#
_symmetry.space_group_name_H-M   'P 1'
#
loop_
_entity.id
_entity.type
_entity.pdbx_description
1 polymer ?
#
loop_
_entity_poly.entity_id
_entity_poly.type
_entity_poly.pdbx_seq_one_letter_code
_entity_poly.pdbx_strand_id
1 'polypeptide(L)'
;MTCLTSSTLLSLLAELATLRRPALLLRTARFGIVDYHRDSDLRRILRLPATPPPGPASLRQLLELEAGLEALRTRPPHEVGDPWRAARHIDALIALICEARLLGHGLSPRPVGTGPARPD
;
A
#
# COMPACT_ATOMS: atom_id res chain seq x y z
N MET A 1 -5.07 24.82 6.85
CA MET A 1 -5.91 23.87 6.08
C MET A 1 -5.26 22.49 6.01
N THR A 2 -4.90 21.87 7.14
CA THR A 2 -4.21 20.56 7.25
C THR A 2 -5.10 19.46 7.87
N CYS A 3 -6.33 19.80 8.28
CA CYS A 3 -7.20 18.90 9.03
C CYS A 3 -7.91 17.86 8.13
N LEU A 4 -8.19 18.20 6.86
CA LEU A 4 -8.87 17.31 5.91
C LEU A 4 -8.00 16.11 5.50
N THR A 5 -6.68 16.29 5.47
CA THR A 5 -5.72 15.20 5.21
C THR A 5 -5.63 14.23 6.38
N SER A 6 -5.68 14.69 7.63
CA SER A 6 -5.61 13.82 8.80
C SER A 6 -6.85 12.94 8.97
N SER A 7 -8.06 13.48 8.79
CA SER A 7 -9.29 12.66 8.83
C SER A 7 -9.33 11.64 7.70
N THR A 8 -8.93 12.05 6.49
CA THR A 8 -8.87 11.16 5.32
C THR A 8 -7.88 10.02 5.52
N LEU A 9 -6.72 10.31 6.10
CA LEU A 9 -5.69 9.33 6.42
C LEU A 9 -6.18 8.31 7.46
N LEU A 10 -6.84 8.80 8.52
CA LEU A 10 -7.38 7.93 9.56
C LEU A 10 -8.41 6.94 8.99
N SER A 11 -9.28 7.40 8.10
CA SER A 11 -10.24 6.55 7.40
C SER A 11 -9.57 5.49 6.52
N LEU A 12 -8.51 5.85 5.78
CA LEU A 12 -7.76 4.89 4.95
C LEU A 12 -7.05 3.81 5.77
N LEU A 13 -6.48 4.19 6.92
CA LEU A 13 -5.83 3.23 7.83
C LEU A 13 -6.86 2.29 8.47
N ALA A 14 -8.04 2.80 8.82
CA ALA A 14 -9.14 1.99 9.33
C ALA A 14 -9.66 0.99 8.28
N GLU A 15 -9.78 1.42 7.01
CA GLU A 15 -10.17 0.57 5.89
C GLU A 15 -9.14 -0.54 5.60
N LEU A 16 -7.85 -0.21 5.68
CA LEU A 16 -6.77 -1.21 5.60
C LEU A 16 -6.88 -2.27 6.71
N ALA A 17 -7.25 -1.86 7.93
CA ALA A 17 -7.35 -2.76 9.08
C ALA A 17 -8.54 -3.73 8.98
N THR A 18 -9.58 -3.41 8.19
CA THR A 18 -10.77 -4.27 8.02
C THR A 18 -10.62 -5.29 6.89
N LEU A 19 -9.55 -5.21 6.08
CA LEU A 19 -9.31 -6.14 4.98
C LEU A 19 -9.11 -7.58 5.51
N ARG A 20 -10.12 -8.44 5.32
CA ARG A 20 -9.96 -9.88 5.54
C ARG A 20 -9.35 -10.51 4.29
N ARG A 21 -8.08 -10.88 4.37
CA ARG A 21 -7.35 -11.54 3.28
C ARG A 21 -6.94 -12.95 3.67
N PRO A 22 -6.95 -13.92 2.74
CA PRO A 22 -6.37 -15.24 2.97
C PRO A 22 -4.96 -15.09 3.53
N ALA A 23 -4.69 -15.67 4.70
CA ALA A 23 -3.43 -15.47 5.43
C ALA A 23 -2.19 -15.79 4.59
N LEU A 24 -2.31 -16.70 3.63
CA LEU A 24 -1.25 -17.05 2.69
C LEU A 24 -0.82 -15.88 1.80
N LEU A 25 -1.77 -15.13 1.21
CA LEU A 25 -1.44 -14.00 0.32
C LEU A 25 -0.69 -12.92 1.08
N LEU A 26 -1.16 -12.59 2.28
CA LEU A 26 -0.52 -11.59 3.12
C LEU A 26 0.87 -12.06 3.60
N ARG A 27 1.02 -13.34 3.93
CA ARG A 27 2.31 -13.91 4.32
C ARG A 27 3.32 -13.84 3.18
N THR A 28 2.92 -14.19 1.95
CA THR A 28 3.77 -14.07 0.77
C THR A 28 4.13 -12.61 0.48
N ALA A 29 3.16 -11.71 0.54
CA ALA A 29 3.42 -10.28 0.34
C ALA A 29 4.44 -9.73 1.34
N ARG A 30 4.41 -10.18 2.61
CA ARG A 30 5.39 -9.74 3.61
C ARG A 30 6.83 -10.11 3.26
N PHE A 31 7.06 -11.22 2.57
CA PHE A 31 8.41 -11.58 2.10
C PHE A 31 8.85 -10.70 0.93
N GLY A 32 7.94 -10.31 0.02
CA GLY A 32 8.26 -9.47 -1.13
C GLY A 32 8.50 -7.99 -0.82
N ILE A 33 8.29 -7.53 0.42
CA ILE A 33 8.52 -6.13 0.83
C ILE A 33 9.98 -5.71 0.61
N VAL A 34 10.94 -6.61 0.83
CA VAL A 34 12.37 -6.27 0.75
C VAL A 34 12.85 -5.97 -0.67
N ASP A 35 12.13 -6.49 -1.67
CA ASP A 35 12.48 -6.36 -3.08
C ASP A 35 11.66 -5.25 -3.79
N TYR A 36 10.80 -4.54 -3.06
CA TYR A 36 9.93 -3.52 -3.64
C TYR A 36 10.71 -2.26 -4.03
N HIS A 37 10.73 -1.97 -5.34
CA HIS A 37 11.31 -0.76 -5.90
C HIS A 37 10.21 0.18 -6.37
N ARG A 38 9.87 1.17 -5.52
CA ARG A 38 8.76 2.10 -5.72
C ARG A 38 8.65 2.64 -7.15
N ASP A 39 9.75 3.15 -7.70
CA ASP A 39 9.70 3.82 -8.99
C ASP A 39 9.33 2.86 -10.14
N SER A 40 9.87 1.65 -10.18
CA SER A 40 9.56 0.65 -11.21
C SER A 40 8.26 -0.10 -10.95
N ASP A 41 8.08 -0.55 -9.72
CA ASP A 41 6.98 -1.45 -9.37
C ASP A 41 5.65 -0.71 -9.29
N LEU A 42 5.59 0.46 -8.66
CA LEU A 42 4.32 1.15 -8.44
C LEU A 42 3.64 1.52 -9.77
N ARG A 43 4.40 2.08 -10.73
CA ARG A 43 3.85 2.41 -12.06
C ARG A 43 3.46 1.15 -12.84
N ARG A 44 4.22 0.05 -12.72
CA ARG A 44 3.91 -1.23 -13.37
C ARG A 44 2.64 -1.86 -12.80
N ILE A 45 2.51 -1.88 -11.47
CA ILE A 45 1.39 -2.47 -10.73
C ILE A 45 0.11 -1.69 -11.00
N LEU A 46 0.17 -0.36 -10.92
CA LEU A 46 -0.96 0.53 -11.22
C LEU A 46 -1.22 0.72 -12.72
N ARG A 47 -0.34 0.21 -13.59
CA ARG A 47 -0.39 0.38 -15.06
C ARG A 47 -0.42 1.85 -15.48
N LEU A 48 0.39 2.68 -14.83
CA LEU A 48 0.53 4.11 -15.10
C LEU A 48 1.77 4.41 -15.95
N PRO A 49 1.76 5.49 -16.75
CA PRO A 49 2.92 5.89 -17.54
C PRO A 49 4.08 6.42 -16.68
N ALA A 50 3.79 6.91 -15.47
CA ALA A 50 4.77 7.43 -14.53
C ALA A 50 4.38 7.09 -13.09
N THR A 51 5.37 7.09 -12.21
CA THR A 51 5.19 6.80 -10.78
C THR A 51 4.50 7.97 -10.10
N PRO A 52 3.35 7.77 -9.43
CA PRO A 52 2.69 8.84 -8.72
C PRO A 52 3.54 9.30 -7.52
N PRO A 53 3.41 10.55 -7.07
CA PRO A 53 4.09 11.04 -5.89
C PRO A 53 3.67 10.23 -4.64
N PRO A 54 4.55 10.07 -3.64
CA PRO A 54 4.19 9.44 -2.38
C PRO A 54 3.02 10.17 -1.71
N GLY A 55 2.00 9.43 -1.28
CA GLY A 55 0.92 10.04 -0.51
C GLY A 55 -0.38 9.25 -0.50
N PRO A 56 -1.45 9.84 0.07
CA PRO A 56 -2.76 9.20 0.17
C PRO A 56 -3.37 8.80 -1.19
N ALA A 57 -2.98 9.47 -2.28
CA ALA A 57 -3.48 9.19 -3.61
C ALA A 57 -2.94 7.88 -4.20
N SER A 58 -1.67 7.52 -3.95
CA SER A 58 -1.14 6.22 -4.39
C SER A 58 -1.76 5.08 -3.60
N LEU A 59 -1.97 5.27 -2.28
CA LEU A 59 -2.66 4.30 -1.43
C LEU A 59 -4.11 4.03 -1.84
N ARG A 60 -4.87 5.07 -2.20
CA ARG A 60 -6.25 4.88 -2.70
C ARG A 60 -6.30 4.01 -3.96
N GLN A 61 -5.47 4.31 -4.94
CA GLN A 61 -5.41 3.53 -6.18
C GLN A 61 -5.03 2.07 -5.92
N LEU A 62 -4.12 1.84 -4.98
CA LEU A 62 -3.73 0.49 -4.58
C LEU A 62 -4.85 -0.24 -3.83
N LEU A 63 -5.64 0.44 -2.98
CA LEU A 63 -6.82 -0.14 -2.32
C LEU A 63 -7.89 -0.53 -3.34
N GLU A 64 -8.17 0.34 -4.32
CA GLU A 64 -9.11 0.05 -5.41
C GLU A 64 -8.66 -1.15 -6.25
N LEU A 65 -7.37 -1.19 -6.61
CA LEU A 65 -6.78 -2.32 -7.34
C LEU A 65 -6.91 -3.63 -6.53
N GLU A 66 -6.59 -3.57 -5.25
CA GLU A 66 -6.63 -4.73 -4.37
C GLU A 66 -8.06 -5.25 -4.17
N ALA A 67 -9.03 -4.36 -3.97
CA ALA A 67 -10.44 -4.72 -3.89
C ALA A 67 -10.95 -5.36 -5.20
N GLY A 68 -10.52 -4.84 -6.35
CA GLY A 68 -10.81 -5.44 -7.66
C GLY A 68 -10.23 -6.85 -7.81
N LEU A 69 -8.99 -7.07 -7.35
CA LEU A 69 -8.34 -8.38 -7.37
C LEU A 69 -9.01 -9.38 -6.41
N GLU A 70 -9.46 -8.93 -5.24
CA GLU A 70 -10.23 -9.76 -4.33
C GLU A 70 -11.59 -10.16 -4.93
N ALA A 71 -12.29 -9.22 -5.58
CA ALA A 71 -13.53 -9.54 -6.29
C ALA A 71 -13.32 -10.60 -7.38
N LEU A 72 -12.23 -10.50 -8.15
CA LEU A 72 -11.83 -11.52 -9.12
C LEU A 72 -11.50 -12.86 -8.45
N ARG A 73 -10.88 -12.87 -7.27
CA ARG A 73 -10.55 -14.10 -6.52
C ARG A 73 -11.79 -14.86 -6.08
N THR A 74 -12.83 -14.14 -5.68
CA THR A 74 -14.10 -14.72 -5.21
C THR A 74 -15.10 -14.99 -6.32
N ARG A 75 -14.75 -14.65 -7.57
CA ARG A 75 -15.61 -14.82 -8.73
C ARG A 75 -15.95 -16.30 -8.97
N PRO A 76 -17.20 -16.63 -9.34
CA PRO A 76 -17.58 -17.96 -9.77
C PRO A 76 -16.82 -18.44 -11.04
N PRO A 77 -16.48 -19.74 -11.16
CA PRO A 77 -15.70 -20.26 -12.30
C PRO A 77 -16.31 -20.07 -13.69
N HIS A 78 -17.61 -19.78 -13.78
CA HIS A 78 -18.37 -19.70 -15.03
C HIS A 78 -18.49 -18.27 -15.58
N GLU A 79 -17.99 -17.26 -14.88
CA GLU A 79 -18.03 -15.88 -15.35
C GLU A 79 -16.89 -15.59 -16.36
N VAL A 80 -17.24 -15.07 -17.53
CA VAL A 80 -16.30 -14.70 -18.61
C VAL A 80 -15.62 -13.35 -18.29
N GLY A 81 -14.29 -13.29 -18.38
CA GLY A 81 -13.52 -12.06 -18.15
C GLY A 81 -12.02 -12.30 -17.91
N ASP A 82 -11.30 -11.27 -17.43
CA ASP A 82 -9.88 -11.40 -17.05
C ASP A 82 -9.74 -12.35 -15.84
N PRO A 83 -8.93 -13.43 -15.94
CA PRO A 83 -8.77 -14.39 -14.85
C PRO A 83 -8.04 -13.79 -13.65
N TRP A 84 -8.42 -14.21 -12.44
CA TRP A 84 -7.67 -13.88 -11.24
C TRP A 84 -6.26 -14.50 -11.29
N ARG A 85 -5.26 -13.69 -10.91
CA ARG A 85 -3.85 -14.11 -10.84
C ARG A 85 -3.30 -13.78 -9.47
N ALA A 86 -2.98 -14.81 -8.68
CA ALA A 86 -2.43 -14.67 -7.33
C ALA A 86 -1.20 -13.75 -7.28
N ALA A 87 -0.27 -13.88 -8.24
CA ALA A 87 0.93 -13.05 -8.32
C ALA A 87 0.60 -11.55 -8.41
N ARG A 88 -0.39 -11.16 -9.21
CA ARG A 88 -0.82 -9.76 -9.34
C ARG A 88 -1.44 -9.22 -8.04
N HIS A 89 -2.18 -10.07 -7.32
CA HIS A 89 -2.74 -9.74 -6.01
C HIS A 89 -1.64 -9.55 -4.97
N ILE A 90 -0.64 -10.44 -4.97
CA ILE A 90 0.53 -10.34 -4.10
C ILE A 90 1.31 -9.05 -4.38
N ASP A 91 1.57 -8.71 -5.66
CA ASP A 91 2.21 -7.46 -6.05
C ASP A 91 1.47 -6.23 -5.48
N ALA A 92 0.14 -6.20 -5.61
CA ALA A 92 -0.68 -5.11 -5.06
C ALA A 92 -0.59 -5.03 -3.52
N LEU A 93 -0.60 -6.17 -2.82
CA LEU A 93 -0.45 -6.23 -1.37
C LEU A 93 0.95 -5.79 -0.91
N ILE A 94 2.02 -6.18 -1.63
CA ILE A 94 3.39 -5.70 -1.37
C ILE A 94 3.43 -4.18 -1.45
N ALA A 95 2.92 -3.62 -2.55
CA ALA A 95 2.90 -2.18 -2.78
C ALA A 95 2.08 -1.44 -1.71
N LEU A 96 0.91 -1.97 -1.32
CA LEU A 96 0.09 -1.41 -0.24
C LEU A 96 0.84 -1.32 1.08
N ILE A 97 1.50 -2.40 1.49
CA ILE A 97 2.23 -2.43 2.76
C ILE A 97 3.40 -1.43 2.71
N CYS A 98 4.13 -1.39 1.58
CA CYS A 98 5.28 -0.50 1.42
C CYS A 98 4.88 0.98 1.38
N GLU A 99 3.88 1.34 0.58
CA GLU A 99 3.39 2.73 0.50
C GLU A 99 2.76 3.19 1.83
N ALA A 100 2.09 2.29 2.56
CA ALA A 100 1.51 2.63 3.87
C ALA A 100 2.60 2.91 4.92
N ARG A 101 3.69 2.11 4.93
CA ARG A 101 4.86 2.36 5.77
C ARG A 101 5.55 3.67 5.40
N LEU A 102 5.75 3.93 4.11
CA LEU A 102 6.35 5.16 3.61
C LEU A 102 5.55 6.39 4.08
N LEU A 103 4.23 6.33 3.98
CA LEU A 103 3.36 7.41 4.48
C LEU A 103 3.42 7.56 6.00
N GLY A 104 3.43 6.45 6.75
CA GLY A 104 3.60 6.46 8.21
C GLY A 104 4.92 7.08 8.67
N HIS A 105 6.02 6.83 7.95
CA HIS A 105 7.32 7.47 8.24
C HIS A 105 7.30 8.98 7.99
N GLY A 106 6.60 9.45 6.95
CA GLY A 106 6.41 10.88 6.71
C GLY A 106 5.58 11.59 7.78
N LEU A 107 4.76 10.84 8.55
CA LEU A 107 3.93 11.36 9.63
C LEU A 107 4.58 11.28 11.01
N SER A 108 5.62 10.44 11.17
CA SER A 108 6.39 10.40 12.41
C SER A 108 7.22 11.68 12.52
N PRO A 109 7.07 12.49 13.59
CA PRO A 109 7.90 13.66 13.77
C PRO A 109 9.36 13.21 13.88
N ARG A 110 10.20 13.65 12.94
CA ARG A 110 11.64 13.40 12.98
C ARG A 110 12.14 13.86 14.36
N PRO A 111 12.70 12.99 15.22
CA PRO A 111 13.26 13.45 16.49
C PRO A 111 14.32 14.47 16.14
N VAL A 112 14.09 15.73 16.53
CA VAL A 112 15.12 16.76 16.44
C VAL A 112 16.30 16.22 17.23
N GLY A 113 17.45 16.09 16.58
CA GLY A 113 18.66 15.63 17.25
C GLY A 113 19.01 16.64 18.32
N THR A 114 18.64 16.38 19.57
CA THR A 114 19.30 16.96 20.72
C THR A 114 20.70 16.37 20.72
N GLY A 115 21.62 17.05 20.01
CA GLY A 115 23.04 16.75 20.13
C GLY A 115 23.43 16.84 21.61
N PRO A 116 24.34 15.98 22.10
CA PRO A 116 24.72 16.02 23.49
C PRO A 116 25.27 17.41 23.80
N ALA A 117 24.67 18.09 24.78
CA ALA A 117 25.31 19.20 25.45
C ALA A 117 26.63 18.65 25.99
N ARG A 118 27.73 19.04 25.35
CA ARG A 118 29.08 18.83 25.89
C ARG A 118 29.11 19.50 27.26
N PRO A 119 29.43 18.77 28.34
CA PRO A 119 29.79 19.43 29.58
C PRO A 119 31.19 20.05 29.45
N ASP A 120 31.26 21.26 30.01
CA ASP A 120 32.37 22.11 30.46
C ASP A 120 33.40 22.63 29.43
#